data_AF-A0AA36GLZ2-F1
#
_entry.id   AF-A0AA36GLZ2-F1
#
_cell.length_a   1.000
_cell.length_b   1.000
_cell.length_c   1.000
_cell.angle_alpha   90.00
_cell.angle_beta   90.00
_cell.angle_gamma   90.00
#
_symmetry.space_group_name_H-M   'P 1'
#
loop_
_entity.id
_entity.type
_entity.pdbx_description
1 polymer ?
#
loop_
_entity_poly.entity_id
_entity_poly.type
_entity_poly.pdbx_seq_one_letter_code
_entity_poly.pdbx_strand_id
1 'polypeptide(L)'
;MDAYQLNAATKIQNIATILELQATLEMDAKTNSSPPFVSCQGVFRSCVSSVDTLGAVGIGEGSSSSASVDLGPKSPKSQWASNCRLFFVRFLHTLGTIPRFLLCRNSIAIRERASDSTQEDCMGPDIETLILENLRRNKMSIQLNSCVIPSKPEDPPVEEYFFEGAEKLLELWFGGKITKDASLRLIPRFEIDAMLDIARCKVLHSAHTDYLDSYVLSESSLFVSERRLILKTCGSTRLLAALPRIIELARDYGGFQQVVSVYYSRKNFLRPELQPEEHRSFDAEVEYLDGFFHDGHAYCMGSLKQDRWYLYTYHVPQPVTKAPDHTLEILMTDMDDDVLHTFTRKACEDGKECTKRAGIDRIVPKGTLIHEELFEPCGYSMNAFLPNSDHYATIHVTPEKEFSFASFETNQDVVCPYKQTLQVLKCFRPGKLLMTVFANDTSVKGRDAQQQLWDRELPGFKRTNVQFIRLETETLVYAHFVRKDGTESSSDEDDGALSE
;
A
#
# COMPACT_ATOMS: atom_id res chain seq x y z
N MET A 1 -21.58 26.72 -34.15
CA MET A 1 -21.80 25.42 -34.82
C MET A 1 -20.57 25.17 -35.67
N ASP A 2 -20.10 23.92 -35.76
CA ASP A 2 -18.82 23.49 -36.39
C ASP A 2 -17.57 23.42 -35.51
N ALA A 3 -17.68 22.64 -34.43
CA ALA A 3 -16.56 21.92 -33.81
C ALA A 3 -17.00 20.55 -33.25
N TYR A 4 -18.31 20.36 -33.04
CA TYR A 4 -18.90 19.11 -32.56
C TYR A 4 -19.18 18.04 -33.65
N GLN A 5 -19.20 18.41 -34.94
CA GLN A 5 -19.47 17.42 -36.01
C GLN A 5 -18.21 16.74 -36.55
N LEU A 6 -17.03 17.32 -36.38
CA LEU A 6 -15.78 16.71 -36.88
C LEU A 6 -15.31 15.52 -36.03
N ASN A 7 -15.71 15.46 -34.76
CA ASN A 7 -15.28 14.41 -33.82
C ASN A 7 -16.20 13.15 -33.85
N ALA A 8 -17.37 13.26 -34.48
CA ALA A 8 -18.30 12.13 -34.68
C ALA A 8 -17.92 11.30 -35.91
N ALA A 9 -17.47 11.94 -36.99
CA ALA A 9 -17.06 11.26 -38.22
C ALA A 9 -15.83 10.35 -38.00
N THR A 10 -14.85 10.80 -37.21
CA THR A 10 -13.64 10.02 -36.90
C THR A 10 -13.91 8.82 -35.97
N LYS A 11 -14.92 8.92 -35.09
CA LYS A 11 -15.37 7.81 -34.24
C LYS A 11 -16.18 6.76 -35.01
N ILE A 12 -16.94 7.16 -36.02
CA ILE A 12 -17.73 6.23 -36.86
C ILE A 12 -16.82 5.42 -37.79
N GLN A 13 -15.75 6.03 -38.33
CA GLN A 13 -14.77 5.33 -39.17
C GLN A 13 -14.03 4.22 -38.40
N ASN A 14 -13.66 4.47 -37.13
CA ASN A 14 -12.94 3.49 -36.30
C ASN A 14 -13.83 2.33 -35.85
N ILE A 15 -15.13 2.55 -35.67
CA ILE A 15 -16.08 1.47 -35.32
C ILE A 15 -16.36 0.57 -36.54
N ALA A 16 -16.39 1.12 -37.76
CA ALA A 16 -16.54 0.33 -38.98
C ALA A 16 -15.33 -0.60 -39.22
N THR A 17 -14.10 -0.13 -38.97
CA THR A 17 -12.88 -0.95 -39.09
C THR A 17 -12.80 -2.05 -38.03
N ILE A 18 -13.31 -1.80 -36.81
CA ILE A 18 -13.37 -2.81 -35.75
C ILE A 18 -14.42 -3.89 -36.07
N LEU A 19 -15.57 -3.51 -36.66
CA LEU A 19 -16.61 -4.47 -37.06
C LEU A 19 -16.23 -5.32 -38.27
N GLU A 20 -15.43 -4.81 -39.22
CA GLU A 20 -14.87 -5.61 -40.32
C GLU A 20 -13.79 -6.61 -39.84
N LEU A 21 -13.00 -6.26 -38.82
CA LEU A 21 -12.04 -7.17 -38.17
C LEU A 21 -12.74 -8.29 -37.39
N GLN A 22 -13.86 -7.98 -36.73
CA GLN A 22 -14.67 -8.99 -36.05
C GLN A 22 -15.38 -9.95 -37.01
N ALA A 23 -15.85 -9.47 -38.17
CA ALA A 23 -16.45 -10.32 -39.20
C ALA A 23 -15.45 -11.26 -39.88
N THR A 24 -14.17 -10.84 -40.01
CA THR A 24 -13.12 -11.68 -40.58
C THR A 24 -12.70 -12.81 -39.63
N LEU A 25 -12.69 -12.53 -38.32
CA LEU A 25 -12.36 -13.54 -37.28
C LEU A 25 -13.50 -14.55 -37.04
N GLU A 26 -14.76 -14.17 -37.24
CA GLU A 26 -15.90 -15.09 -37.11
C GLU A 26 -16.11 -16.00 -38.32
N MET A 27 -15.57 -15.65 -39.50
CA MET A 27 -15.58 -16.52 -40.68
C MET A 27 -14.52 -17.63 -40.63
N ASP A 28 -13.37 -17.40 -40.01
CA ASP A 28 -12.28 -18.40 -39.90
C ASP A 28 -12.53 -19.48 -38.83
N ALA A 29 -13.48 -19.26 -37.91
CA ALA A 29 -13.84 -20.24 -36.88
C ALA A 29 -14.78 -21.36 -37.40
N LYS A 30 -15.23 -21.32 -38.67
CA LYS A 30 -16.18 -22.30 -39.23
C LYS A 30 -15.61 -23.28 -40.26
N THR A 31 -14.32 -23.19 -40.59
CA THR A 31 -13.69 -24.16 -41.51
C THR A 31 -12.62 -24.97 -40.78
N ASN A 32 -12.96 -26.24 -40.53
CA ASN A 32 -12.12 -27.23 -39.91
C ASN A 32 -10.97 -27.64 -40.86
N SER A 33 -9.90 -26.86 -40.93
CA SER A 33 -8.64 -27.27 -41.58
C SER A 33 -7.46 -26.47 -41.03
N SER A 34 -6.48 -27.21 -40.51
CA SER A 34 -5.15 -26.75 -40.06
C SER A 34 -4.43 -25.85 -41.09
N PRO A 35 -3.75 -24.75 -40.68
CA PRO A 35 -3.06 -23.87 -41.62
C PRO A 35 -1.62 -24.32 -41.91
N PRO A 36 -1.08 -24.04 -43.11
CA PRO A 36 0.34 -24.15 -43.41
C PRO A 36 1.10 -22.87 -42.99
N PHE A 37 2.40 -23.01 -42.75
CA PHE A 37 3.34 -21.90 -42.55
C PHE A 37 3.33 -20.95 -43.76
N VAL A 38 3.10 -19.65 -43.53
CA VAL A 38 3.44 -18.57 -44.47
C VAL A 38 4.08 -17.41 -43.69
N SER A 39 5.27 -17.00 -44.13
CA SER A 39 5.99 -15.83 -43.64
C SER A 39 5.45 -14.55 -44.29
N CYS A 40 5.17 -13.51 -43.52
CA CYS A 40 4.92 -12.17 -44.04
C CYS A 40 5.99 -11.19 -43.55
N GLN A 41 7.05 -11.03 -44.35
CA GLN A 41 7.73 -9.75 -44.51
C GLN A 41 6.82 -8.85 -45.35
N GLY A 42 6.61 -7.61 -44.90
CA GLY A 42 6.20 -6.52 -45.80
C GLY A 42 5.07 -5.64 -45.29
N VAL A 43 5.41 -4.62 -44.49
CA VAL A 43 4.87 -3.25 -44.61
C VAL A 43 5.94 -2.28 -44.11
N PHE A 44 6.91 -1.94 -44.97
CA PHE A 44 7.77 -0.76 -44.81
C PHE A 44 8.26 -0.35 -46.20
N ARG A 45 7.57 0.63 -46.83
CA ARG A 45 8.16 1.66 -47.72
C ARG A 45 7.06 2.50 -48.40
N SER A 46 6.95 3.74 -47.96
CA SER A 46 6.66 4.98 -48.70
C SER A 46 6.64 6.08 -47.61
N CYS A 47 7.50 7.10 -47.51
CA CYS A 47 8.25 7.91 -48.46
C CYS A 47 9.57 8.37 -47.82
N VAL A 48 10.63 8.47 -48.64
CA VAL A 48 11.81 9.30 -48.37
C VAL A 48 11.86 10.40 -49.44
N SER A 49 11.89 11.66 -49.02
CA SER A 49 12.55 12.82 -49.66
C SER A 49 12.38 13.98 -48.67
N SER A 50 13.41 14.63 -48.12
CA SER A 50 14.52 15.27 -48.82
C SER A 50 15.59 15.76 -47.83
N VAL A 51 16.85 15.53 -48.21
CA VAL A 51 18.04 16.39 -48.07
C VAL A 51 18.90 16.24 -46.79
N ASP A 52 20.02 15.53 -47.02
CA ASP A 52 21.35 15.61 -46.38
C ASP A 52 21.82 17.08 -46.17
N THR A 53 22.77 17.42 -45.29
CA THR A 53 24.21 17.34 -45.54
C THR A 53 25.01 17.80 -44.31
N LEU A 54 26.25 17.29 -44.20
CA LEU A 54 27.40 17.71 -43.36
C LEU A 54 27.41 17.16 -41.93
N GLY A 55 28.45 16.47 -41.45
CA GLY A 55 29.77 16.21 -41.99
C GLY A 55 30.57 15.37 -40.97
N ALA A 56 31.49 14.58 -41.51
CA ALA A 56 32.29 13.58 -40.81
C ALA A 56 33.38 14.13 -39.88
N VAL A 57 34.12 13.18 -39.29
CA VAL A 57 35.45 13.20 -38.62
C VAL A 57 35.32 12.88 -37.12
N GLY A 58 36.00 11.88 -36.55
CA GLY A 58 37.11 11.07 -37.02
C GLY A 58 37.51 9.98 -36.02
N ILE A 59 38.49 9.20 -36.47
CA ILE A 59 39.04 7.96 -35.94
C ILE A 59 39.85 8.20 -34.64
N GLY A 60 39.84 7.23 -33.73
CA GLY A 60 40.79 7.12 -32.63
C GLY A 60 40.95 5.67 -32.18
N GLU A 61 42.05 5.03 -32.58
CA GLU A 61 42.54 3.74 -32.08
C GLU A 61 43.07 3.87 -30.64
N GLY A 62 43.05 2.77 -29.87
CA GLY A 62 43.92 2.69 -28.68
C GLY A 62 43.57 1.63 -27.63
N SER A 63 44.17 0.45 -27.78
CA SER A 63 44.64 -0.48 -26.73
C SER A 63 43.65 -1.16 -25.77
N SER A 64 43.58 -2.50 -25.87
CA SER A 64 43.51 -3.36 -24.69
C SER A 64 44.17 -4.71 -24.94
N SER A 65 44.99 -5.10 -23.97
CA SER A 65 45.84 -6.27 -23.85
C SER A 65 45.09 -7.59 -23.63
N SER A 66 45.66 -8.67 -24.21
CA SER A 66 45.74 -10.06 -23.71
C SER A 66 44.55 -10.69 -22.97
N ALA A 67 43.92 -11.68 -23.59
CA ALA A 67 43.86 -13.04 -23.04
C ALA A 67 43.36 -14.03 -24.11
N SER A 68 44.08 -15.13 -24.24
CA SER A 68 43.85 -16.30 -25.07
C SER A 68 42.49 -16.97 -24.82
N VAL A 69 41.73 -17.25 -25.89
CA VAL A 69 40.60 -18.19 -25.87
C VAL A 69 40.85 -19.26 -26.92
N ASP A 70 40.86 -20.49 -26.42
CA ASP A 70 41.05 -21.75 -27.12
C ASP A 70 39.82 -22.06 -27.99
N LEU A 71 40.04 -22.42 -29.26
CA LEU A 71 38.99 -22.79 -30.22
C LEU A 71 38.94 -24.31 -30.36
N GLY A 72 37.86 -24.92 -29.86
CA GLY A 72 37.54 -26.32 -30.08
C GLY A 72 36.02 -26.57 -30.02
N PRO A 73 35.40 -27.25 -31.00
CA PRO A 73 33.98 -27.11 -31.30
C PRO A 73 33.12 -28.17 -30.58
N LYS A 74 31.90 -27.80 -30.15
CA LYS A 74 30.76 -28.73 -30.01
C LYS A 74 29.43 -27.96 -29.87
N SER A 75 28.46 -28.43 -30.66
CA SER A 75 27.06 -28.03 -30.85
C SER A 75 26.21 -27.64 -29.63
N PRO A 76 25.22 -26.74 -29.77
CA PRO A 76 24.09 -26.64 -28.86
C PRO A 76 22.80 -27.18 -29.50
N LYS A 77 22.42 -28.41 -29.14
CA LYS A 77 21.04 -28.93 -29.27
C LYS A 77 20.71 -29.78 -28.04
N SER A 78 20.55 -29.15 -26.88
CA SER A 78 19.78 -29.71 -25.75
C SER A 78 19.72 -28.73 -24.56
N GLN A 79 18.96 -27.64 -24.66
CA GLN A 79 18.40 -27.01 -23.44
C GLN A 79 17.16 -26.17 -23.76
N TRP A 80 16.21 -26.76 -24.49
CA TRP A 80 14.85 -26.23 -24.70
C TRP A 80 13.80 -27.32 -24.44
N ALA A 81 14.03 -28.12 -23.40
CA ALA A 81 13.13 -29.16 -22.94
C ALA A 81 13.16 -29.22 -21.41
N SER A 82 12.59 -28.21 -20.76
CA SER A 82 12.08 -28.31 -19.38
C SER A 82 11.10 -27.21 -18.94
N ASN A 83 10.63 -26.31 -19.82
CA ASN A 83 9.59 -25.31 -19.45
C ASN A 83 8.31 -25.34 -20.31
N CYS A 84 8.02 -26.45 -21.02
CA CYS A 84 6.75 -26.65 -21.73
C CYS A 84 5.85 -27.71 -21.06
N ARG A 85 5.81 -27.71 -19.72
CA ARG A 85 4.77 -28.41 -18.93
C ARG A 85 4.35 -27.55 -17.73
N LEU A 86 3.77 -26.39 -18.00
CA LEU A 86 2.84 -25.73 -17.08
C LEU A 86 1.97 -24.67 -17.80
N PHE A 87 1.38 -25.04 -18.94
CA PHE A 87 0.32 -24.28 -19.58
C PHE A 87 -0.72 -25.25 -20.17
N PHE A 88 -1.21 -26.16 -19.32
CA PHE A 88 -2.32 -27.06 -19.66
C PHE A 88 -3.10 -27.54 -18.43
N VAL A 89 -3.36 -26.65 -17.46
CA VAL A 89 -4.45 -26.81 -16.45
C VAL A 89 -4.94 -25.42 -16.04
N ARG A 90 -5.75 -24.76 -16.88
CA ARG A 90 -6.78 -23.75 -16.51
C ARG A 90 -7.42 -23.12 -17.76
N PHE A 91 -8.01 -23.96 -18.63
CA PHE A 91 -8.94 -23.47 -19.66
C PHE A 91 -10.21 -24.32 -19.76
N LEU A 92 -10.58 -24.99 -18.68
CA LEU A 92 -11.85 -25.71 -18.54
C LEU A 92 -12.38 -25.54 -17.12
N HIS A 93 -12.86 -24.34 -16.80
CA HIS A 93 -13.85 -24.16 -15.73
C HIS A 93 -14.71 -22.89 -15.88
N THR A 94 -14.99 -22.49 -17.12
CA THR A 94 -16.08 -21.55 -17.41
C THR A 94 -16.65 -21.90 -18.77
N LEU A 95 -17.69 -22.74 -18.78
CA LEU A 95 -18.82 -22.76 -19.73
C LEU A 95 -19.60 -24.07 -19.57
N GLY A 96 -20.83 -23.95 -19.07
CA GLY A 96 -21.80 -25.01 -18.83
C GLY A 96 -22.50 -24.68 -17.52
N THR A 97 -23.67 -24.05 -17.49
CA THR A 97 -24.92 -24.46 -18.16
C THR A 97 -25.89 -23.28 -18.28
N ILE A 98 -26.61 -23.21 -19.41
CA ILE A 98 -27.81 -22.38 -19.64
C ILE A 98 -29.04 -23.16 -19.13
N PRO A 99 -30.07 -22.47 -18.59
CA PRO A 99 -31.43 -22.74 -19.09
C PRO A 99 -32.23 -21.48 -19.51
N ARG A 100 -33.20 -21.76 -20.39
CA ARG A 100 -34.02 -20.90 -21.25
C ARG A 100 -35.34 -20.40 -20.60
N PHE A 101 -35.74 -19.18 -20.99
CA PHE A 101 -37.08 -18.64 -21.35
C PHE A 101 -38.33 -18.86 -20.46
N LEU A 102 -39.07 -17.78 -20.11
CA LEU A 102 -40.27 -17.23 -20.79
C LEU A 102 -40.89 -16.06 -19.96
N LEU A 103 -40.95 -14.83 -20.46
CA LEU A 103 -42.15 -14.11 -20.96
C LEU A 103 -43.46 -14.29 -20.16
N CYS A 104 -43.92 -13.24 -19.45
CA CYS A 104 -45.19 -12.57 -19.76
C CYS A 104 -45.39 -11.26 -18.97
N ARG A 105 -45.77 -10.20 -19.69
CA ARG A 105 -46.35 -8.94 -19.19
C ARG A 105 -47.86 -9.14 -18.93
N ASN A 106 -48.39 -8.49 -17.89
CA ASN A 106 -49.67 -7.75 -17.80
C ASN A 106 -50.01 -7.58 -16.30
N SER A 107 -49.94 -6.37 -15.73
CA SER A 107 -50.97 -5.31 -15.71
C SER A 107 -51.98 -5.44 -14.54
N ILE A 108 -51.91 -4.43 -13.66
CA ILE A 108 -53.05 -3.71 -13.05
C ILE A 108 -53.78 -4.33 -11.82
N ALA A 109 -53.48 -3.71 -10.67
CA ALA A 109 -54.35 -3.15 -9.60
C ALA A 109 -55.25 -4.03 -8.71
N ILE A 110 -55.20 -3.69 -7.40
CA ILE A 110 -56.28 -3.41 -6.40
C ILE A 110 -55.68 -3.75 -5.00
N ARG A 111 -55.34 -2.76 -4.13
CA ARG A 111 -56.10 -2.25 -2.94
C ARG A 111 -56.59 -3.38 -2.01
N GLU A 112 -56.46 -3.41 -0.68
CA GLU A 112 -56.52 -2.43 0.42
C GLU A 112 -55.94 -3.06 1.70
N ARG A 113 -55.07 -2.34 2.43
CA ARG A 113 -55.20 -1.89 3.84
C ARG A 113 -56.17 -2.64 4.78
N ALA A 114 -55.57 -3.01 5.92
CA ALA A 114 -56.16 -3.42 7.18
C ALA A 114 -57.09 -2.38 7.82
N SER A 115 -58.08 -2.85 8.58
CA SER A 115 -58.36 -2.42 9.98
C SER A 115 -59.63 -3.08 10.55
N ASP A 116 -59.62 -3.24 11.88
CA ASP A 116 -60.73 -3.45 12.81
C ASP A 116 -61.34 -4.86 12.95
N SER A 117 -61.83 -5.31 14.11
CA SER A 117 -61.57 -5.12 15.55
C SER A 117 -62.52 -6.10 16.29
N THR A 118 -62.25 -6.40 17.57
CA THR A 118 -63.16 -6.97 18.60
C THR A 118 -63.57 -8.47 18.61
N GLN A 119 -62.95 -9.19 19.55
CA GLN A 119 -63.49 -9.90 20.74
C GLN A 119 -64.60 -11.00 20.67
N GLU A 120 -64.20 -12.18 21.20
CA GLU A 120 -64.87 -13.23 22.02
C GLU A 120 -65.97 -14.20 21.51
N ASP A 121 -65.61 -15.49 21.64
CA ASP A 121 -66.31 -16.64 22.28
C ASP A 121 -67.02 -17.78 21.50
N CYS A 122 -66.63 -19.00 21.91
CA CYS A 122 -67.33 -20.31 21.97
C CYS A 122 -67.23 -21.37 20.82
N MET A 123 -66.42 -22.42 21.11
CA MET A 123 -66.70 -23.88 21.08
C MET A 123 -66.89 -24.69 19.75
N GLY A 124 -65.78 -25.31 19.27
CA GLY A 124 -65.61 -26.71 18.75
C GLY A 124 -66.23 -27.17 17.40
N PRO A 125 -65.81 -28.32 16.80
CA PRO A 125 -64.64 -29.19 17.02
C PRO A 125 -63.75 -29.47 15.77
N ASP A 126 -62.49 -29.85 16.05
CA ASP A 126 -61.55 -30.76 15.36
C ASP A 126 -61.49 -30.85 13.81
N ILE A 127 -60.55 -30.10 13.23
CA ILE A 127 -60.00 -30.30 11.87
C ILE A 127 -58.84 -31.33 11.86
N GLU A 128 -58.48 -31.91 13.01
CA GLU A 128 -57.42 -32.93 13.10
C GLU A 128 -57.85 -34.32 12.64
N THR A 129 -59.15 -34.57 12.46
CA THR A 129 -59.66 -35.89 12.07
C THR A 129 -59.76 -36.10 10.55
N LEU A 130 -59.66 -35.05 9.72
CA LEU A 130 -59.84 -35.18 8.26
C LEU A 130 -58.53 -35.39 7.47
N ILE A 131 -57.36 -35.17 8.10
CA ILE A 131 -56.05 -35.30 7.43
C ILE A 131 -55.44 -36.69 7.68
N LEU A 132 -55.83 -37.37 8.77
CA LEU A 132 -55.27 -38.67 9.15
C LEU A 132 -55.88 -39.88 8.40
N GLU A 133 -56.97 -39.71 7.64
CA GLU A 133 -57.55 -40.80 6.82
C GLU A 133 -56.97 -40.93 5.41
N ASN A 134 -56.37 -39.88 4.83
CA ASN A 134 -55.81 -39.95 3.48
C ASN A 134 -54.39 -40.52 3.40
N LEU A 135 -53.66 -40.62 4.52
CA LEU A 135 -52.29 -41.14 4.55
C LEU A 135 -52.19 -42.66 4.78
N ARG A 136 -53.31 -43.35 5.03
CA ARG A 136 -53.33 -44.81 5.27
C ARG A 136 -53.44 -45.70 4.01
N ARG A 137 -53.49 -45.14 2.80
CA ARG A 137 -53.75 -45.93 1.57
C ARG A 137 -52.59 -46.17 0.60
N ASN A 138 -51.40 -45.60 0.79
CA ASN A 138 -50.28 -45.86 -0.13
C ASN A 138 -49.10 -46.52 0.58
N LYS A 139 -49.04 -47.85 0.51
CA LYS A 139 -47.83 -48.65 0.75
C LYS A 139 -46.91 -48.54 -0.46
N MET A 140 -45.79 -47.81 -0.35
CA MET A 140 -44.58 -48.11 -1.11
C MET A 140 -43.35 -47.86 -0.24
N SER A 141 -42.52 -48.89 -0.16
CA SER A 141 -41.28 -49.02 0.62
C SER A 141 -40.13 -48.21 0.01
N ILE A 142 -39.49 -47.32 0.79
CA ILE A 142 -38.16 -46.78 0.48
C ILE A 142 -37.34 -46.70 1.79
N GLN A 143 -36.05 -47.03 1.66
CA GLN A 143 -35.04 -47.35 2.67
C GLN A 143 -34.89 -46.36 3.84
N LEU A 144 -34.57 -46.90 5.02
CA LEU A 144 -34.08 -46.13 6.17
C LEU A 144 -32.77 -45.43 5.84
N ASN A 145 -32.78 -44.09 5.80
CA ASN A 145 -31.59 -43.28 6.05
C ASN A 145 -31.67 -42.76 7.49
N SER A 146 -30.55 -42.84 8.20
CA SER A 146 -30.37 -42.38 9.58
C SER A 146 -30.86 -40.95 9.77
N CYS A 147 -31.69 -40.72 10.81
CA CYS A 147 -32.10 -39.39 11.23
C CYS A 147 -30.87 -38.54 11.57
N VAL A 148 -30.59 -37.55 10.72
CA VAL A 148 -29.72 -36.42 11.07
C VAL A 148 -30.53 -35.50 11.97
N ILE A 149 -30.06 -35.33 13.20
CA ILE A 149 -30.58 -34.34 14.15
C ILE A 149 -30.45 -32.97 13.48
N PRO A 150 -31.49 -32.10 13.46
CA PRO A 150 -31.34 -30.75 12.92
C PRO A 150 -30.27 -30.03 13.73
N SER A 151 -29.14 -29.72 13.10
CA SER A 151 -28.15 -28.84 13.69
C SER A 151 -28.82 -27.50 13.99
N LYS A 152 -28.50 -26.94 15.17
CA LYS A 152 -28.85 -25.58 15.57
C LYS A 152 -28.64 -24.63 14.37
N PRO A 153 -29.46 -23.59 14.18
CA PRO A 153 -29.12 -22.53 13.24
C PRO A 153 -27.72 -22.06 13.59
N GLU A 154 -26.79 -22.22 12.64
CA GLU A 154 -25.45 -21.68 12.78
C GLU A 154 -25.62 -20.17 12.94
N ASP A 155 -25.11 -19.64 14.05
CA ASP A 155 -24.99 -18.20 14.21
C ASP A 155 -24.28 -17.67 12.94
N PRO A 156 -24.70 -16.52 12.39
CA PRO A 156 -24.01 -15.93 11.25
C PRO A 156 -22.52 -15.87 11.58
N PRO A 157 -21.62 -16.15 10.62
CA PRO A 157 -20.19 -16.13 10.88
C PRO A 157 -19.85 -14.80 11.54
N VAL A 158 -19.35 -14.87 12.77
CA VAL A 158 -18.84 -13.69 13.48
C VAL A 158 -17.73 -13.16 12.59
N GLU A 159 -17.93 -11.99 11.98
CA GLU A 159 -16.85 -11.32 11.26
C GLU A 159 -15.74 -11.07 12.27
N GLU A 160 -14.64 -11.81 12.08
CA GLU A 160 -13.43 -11.68 12.90
C GLU A 160 -12.90 -10.26 12.70
N TYR A 161 -12.92 -9.46 13.77
CA TYR A 161 -12.42 -8.09 13.75
C TYR A 161 -10.94 -8.08 13.37
N PHE A 162 -10.58 -7.23 12.41
CA PHE A 162 -9.22 -7.11 11.90
C PHE A 162 -8.93 -5.65 11.54
N PHE A 163 -7.75 -5.18 11.91
CA PHE A 163 -7.23 -3.89 11.50
C PHE A 163 -5.83 -4.06 10.91
N GLU A 164 -5.61 -3.50 9.72
CA GLU A 164 -4.29 -3.53 9.09
C GLU A 164 -3.42 -2.40 9.65
N GLY A 165 -2.56 -2.72 10.61
CA GLY A 165 -1.63 -1.74 11.18
C GLY A 165 -0.54 -1.29 10.20
N ALA A 166 -0.15 -2.13 9.24
CA ALA A 166 0.88 -1.78 8.26
C ALA A 166 0.49 -0.57 7.41
N GLU A 167 1.34 0.46 7.46
CA GLU A 167 1.06 1.76 6.89
C GLU A 167 1.43 1.85 5.41
N LYS A 168 0.74 2.76 4.74
CA LYS A 168 1.07 3.31 3.42
C LYS A 168 1.68 4.68 3.67
N LEU A 169 2.87 4.93 3.15
CA LEU A 169 3.58 6.19 3.28
C LEU A 169 3.75 6.82 1.90
N LEU A 170 3.33 8.08 1.76
CA LEU A 170 3.56 8.89 0.57
C LEU A 170 4.25 10.19 0.96
N GLU A 171 5.48 10.33 0.51
CA GLU A 171 6.24 11.57 0.59
C GLU A 171 6.39 12.18 -0.81
N LEU A 172 6.02 13.46 -0.91
CA LEU A 172 6.06 14.24 -2.14
C LEU A 172 6.87 15.51 -1.91
N TRP A 173 7.82 15.76 -2.81
CA TRP A 173 8.53 17.04 -2.89
C TRP A 173 8.06 17.81 -4.11
N PHE A 174 7.90 19.12 -3.95
CA PHE A 174 7.40 20.01 -4.98
C PHE A 174 8.43 21.07 -5.40
N GLY A 175 8.40 21.43 -6.68
CA GLY A 175 9.25 22.45 -7.28
C GLY A 175 8.56 23.20 -8.42
N GLY A 176 9.35 23.96 -9.18
CA GLY A 176 8.80 24.86 -10.20
C GLY A 176 7.94 25.96 -9.58
N LYS A 177 8.53 26.75 -8.68
CA LYS A 177 7.83 27.85 -7.99
C LYS A 177 7.23 28.83 -9.01
N ILE A 178 5.92 29.08 -8.90
CA ILE A 178 5.19 30.08 -9.68
C ILE A 178 5.43 31.47 -9.10
N THR A 179 5.46 31.56 -7.76
CA THR A 179 5.61 32.80 -6.99
C THR A 179 6.79 32.69 -6.04
N LYS A 180 7.30 33.83 -5.56
CA LYS A 180 8.40 33.85 -4.57
C LYS A 180 7.98 33.23 -3.24
N ASP A 181 6.72 33.42 -2.87
CA ASP A 181 6.13 33.00 -1.60
C ASP A 181 5.46 31.61 -1.68
N ALA A 182 5.76 30.82 -2.73
CA ALA A 182 5.21 29.48 -2.91
C ALA A 182 5.50 28.59 -1.69
N SER A 183 4.43 28.00 -1.12
CA SER A 183 4.48 27.14 0.05
C SER A 183 3.22 26.29 0.13
N LEU A 184 3.35 24.98 0.34
CA LEU A 184 2.20 24.07 0.52
C LEU A 184 1.38 24.42 1.76
N ARG A 185 1.98 25.14 2.71
CA ARG A 185 1.31 25.61 3.92
C ARG A 185 0.25 26.69 3.67
N LEU A 186 0.17 27.20 2.43
CA LEU A 186 -0.89 28.11 1.99
C LEU A 186 -2.19 27.36 1.67
N ILE A 187 -2.18 26.02 1.62
CA ILE A 187 -3.38 25.22 1.39
C ILE A 187 -4.34 25.42 2.58
N PRO A 188 -5.57 25.89 2.35
CA PRO A 188 -6.55 26.10 3.42
C PRO A 188 -6.93 24.79 4.12
N ARG A 189 -7.20 24.87 5.43
CA ARG A 189 -7.57 23.70 6.22
C ARG A 189 -8.76 22.90 5.66
N PHE A 190 -9.80 23.58 5.16
CA PHE A 190 -10.96 22.89 4.59
C PHE A 190 -10.62 22.10 3.32
N GLU A 191 -9.59 22.49 2.58
CA GLU A 191 -9.08 21.74 1.41
C GLU A 191 -8.27 20.53 1.85
N ILE A 192 -7.52 20.65 2.95
CA ILE A 192 -6.85 19.49 3.58
C ILE A 192 -7.90 18.48 4.04
N ASP A 193 -8.96 18.92 4.72
CA ASP A 193 -10.04 18.03 5.15
C ASP A 193 -10.72 17.36 3.95
N ALA A 194 -11.03 18.11 2.88
CA ALA A 194 -11.63 17.56 1.66
C ALA A 194 -10.71 16.55 0.94
N MET A 195 -9.39 16.77 0.97
CA MET A 195 -8.40 15.85 0.43
C MET A 195 -8.28 14.57 1.27
N LEU A 196 -8.31 14.67 2.59
CA LEU A 196 -8.27 13.52 3.50
C LEU A 196 -9.57 12.69 3.44
N ASP A 197 -10.70 13.32 3.11
CA ASP A 197 -11.97 12.62 2.87
C ASP A 197 -11.87 11.63 1.70
N ILE A 198 -11.08 11.96 0.67
CA ILE A 198 -10.78 11.05 -0.44
C ILE A 198 -9.97 9.85 0.06
N ALA A 199 -8.97 10.09 0.92
CA ALA A 199 -8.16 9.05 1.56
C ALA A 199 -8.94 8.24 2.62
N ARG A 200 -10.14 8.69 3.00
CA ARG A 200 -11.01 8.11 4.05
C ARG A 200 -10.41 8.22 5.46
N CYS A 201 -9.77 9.33 5.77
CA CYS A 201 -9.33 9.64 7.13
C CYS A 201 -9.68 11.09 7.50
N LYS A 202 -9.67 11.40 8.79
CA LYS A 202 -10.04 12.72 9.33
C LYS A 202 -8.93 13.26 10.22
N VAL A 203 -8.76 14.57 10.24
CA VAL A 203 -7.89 15.23 11.21
C VAL A 203 -8.54 15.20 12.59
N LEU A 204 -7.78 14.77 13.58
CA LEU A 204 -8.17 14.79 15.00
C LEU A 204 -7.56 15.99 15.72
N HIS A 205 -6.25 16.16 15.55
CA HIS A 205 -5.48 17.25 16.16
C HIS A 205 -4.65 17.98 15.12
N SER A 206 -4.37 19.26 15.38
CA SER A 206 -3.55 20.09 14.51
C SER A 206 -2.62 20.95 15.34
N ALA A 207 -1.37 21.05 14.91
CA ALA A 207 -0.38 21.91 15.52
C ALA A 207 0.58 22.44 14.45
N HIS A 208 1.12 23.64 14.69
CA HIS A 208 1.79 24.43 13.66
C HIS A 208 3.03 25.12 14.22
N THR A 209 4.09 25.22 13.41
CA THR A 209 5.27 26.07 13.65
C THR A 209 5.50 27.00 12.46
N ASP A 210 6.60 27.74 12.43
CA ASP A 210 6.98 28.53 11.25
C ASP A 210 7.48 27.67 10.08
N TYR A 211 7.66 26.36 10.29
CA TYR A 211 8.28 25.46 9.32
C TYR A 211 7.41 24.26 8.94
N LEU A 212 6.47 23.87 9.81
CA LEU A 212 5.73 22.63 9.67
C LEU A 212 4.29 22.78 10.19
N ASP A 213 3.34 22.26 9.41
CA ASP A 213 1.99 21.98 9.86
C ASP A 213 1.85 20.47 10.07
N SER A 214 1.44 20.07 11.28
CA SER A 214 1.32 18.68 11.69
C SER A 214 -0.13 18.34 12.04
N TYR A 215 -0.61 17.21 11.55
CA TYR A 215 -1.96 16.72 11.75
C TYR A 215 -1.93 15.27 12.21
N VAL A 216 -2.45 15.00 13.41
CA VAL A 216 -2.76 13.63 13.85
C VAL A 216 -4.10 13.26 13.22
N LEU A 217 -4.13 12.13 12.52
CA LEU A 217 -5.31 11.66 11.78
C LEU A 217 -6.00 10.52 12.54
N SER A 218 -7.24 10.22 12.14
CA SER A 218 -7.96 9.03 12.60
C SER A 218 -7.26 7.73 12.21
N GLU A 219 -6.44 7.76 11.17
CA GLU A 219 -5.75 6.62 10.57
C GLU A 219 -4.31 7.04 10.23
N SER A 220 -3.49 7.41 11.24
CA SER A 220 -2.08 7.85 11.15
C SER A 220 -1.82 9.37 11.09
N SER A 221 -1.07 9.93 10.13
CA SER A 221 -0.49 11.28 10.22
C SER A 221 -0.33 12.01 8.88
N LEU A 222 -0.38 13.35 8.93
CA LEU A 222 -0.02 14.23 7.82
C LEU A 222 0.93 15.34 8.30
N PHE A 223 1.99 15.57 7.52
CA PHE A 223 2.92 16.68 7.70
C PHE A 223 3.03 17.51 6.42
N VAL A 224 2.96 18.83 6.55
CA VAL A 224 3.05 19.79 5.44
C VAL A 224 4.11 20.84 5.78
N SER A 225 5.21 20.86 5.03
CA SER A 225 6.23 21.93 5.10
C SER A 225 6.14 22.82 3.85
N GLU A 226 7.11 23.74 3.66
CA GLU A 226 7.09 24.65 2.51
C GLU A 226 6.96 23.91 1.16
N ARG A 227 7.70 22.81 0.98
CA ARG A 227 7.79 22.08 -0.30
C ARG A 227 7.62 20.57 -0.18
N ARG A 228 7.42 20.05 1.02
CA ARG A 228 7.26 18.63 1.29
C ARG A 228 5.91 18.35 1.91
N LEU A 229 5.24 17.32 1.41
CA LEU A 229 4.05 16.75 2.01
C LEU A 229 4.30 15.28 2.31
N ILE A 230 4.02 14.85 3.53
CA ILE A 230 4.11 13.46 3.96
C ILE A 230 2.74 13.05 4.47
N LEU A 231 2.10 12.13 3.76
CA LEU A 231 0.85 11.50 4.17
C LEU A 231 1.12 10.05 4.51
N LYS A 232 0.83 9.65 5.74
CA LYS A 232 0.92 8.28 6.20
C LYS A 232 -0.47 7.82 6.65
N THR A 233 -0.90 6.65 6.18
CA THR A 233 -2.21 6.09 6.54
C THR A 233 -2.19 4.59 6.74
N CYS A 234 -3.03 4.08 7.63
CA CYS A 234 -3.17 2.65 7.94
C CYS A 234 -4.59 2.12 7.64
N GLY A 235 -4.89 0.88 8.02
CA GLY A 235 -6.19 0.26 7.79
C GLY A 235 -6.51 0.09 6.29
N SER A 236 -7.76 0.41 5.92
CA SER A 236 -8.29 0.30 4.55
C SER A 236 -8.42 1.66 3.84
N THR A 237 -7.63 2.65 4.28
CA THR A 237 -7.55 3.98 3.67
C THR A 237 -7.13 3.92 2.20
N ARG A 238 -7.50 4.96 1.46
CA ARG A 238 -7.27 5.11 0.02
C ARG A 238 -6.21 6.16 -0.28
N LEU A 239 -5.02 5.98 0.28
CA LEU A 239 -3.95 6.99 0.22
C LEU A 239 -3.67 7.48 -1.21
N LEU A 240 -3.52 6.54 -2.17
CA LEU A 240 -3.19 6.91 -3.55
C LEU A 240 -4.37 7.57 -4.28
N ALA A 241 -5.60 7.34 -3.84
CA ALA A 241 -6.76 8.05 -4.39
C ALA A 241 -6.71 9.57 -4.10
N ALA A 242 -6.01 10.00 -3.05
CA ALA A 242 -5.83 11.41 -2.73
C ALA A 242 -4.72 12.10 -3.55
N LEU A 243 -3.82 11.34 -4.19
CA LEU A 243 -2.68 11.86 -4.96
C LEU A 243 -3.07 12.92 -6.01
N PRO A 244 -4.10 12.72 -6.86
CA PRO A 244 -4.51 13.75 -7.82
C PRO A 244 -4.89 15.07 -7.14
N ARG A 245 -5.63 14.98 -6.02
CA ARG A 245 -6.06 16.16 -5.27
C ARG A 245 -4.88 16.87 -4.62
N ILE A 246 -3.91 16.12 -4.10
CA ILE A 246 -2.68 16.69 -3.52
C ILE A 246 -1.92 17.51 -4.57
N ILE A 247 -1.76 16.97 -5.79
CA ILE A 247 -1.06 17.66 -6.89
C ILE A 247 -1.80 18.94 -7.29
N GLU A 248 -3.13 18.90 -7.39
CA GLU A 248 -3.95 20.07 -7.67
C GLU A 248 -3.79 21.16 -6.61
N LEU A 249 -3.86 20.80 -5.32
CA LEU A 249 -3.72 21.75 -4.22
C LEU A 249 -2.34 22.40 -4.18
N ALA A 250 -1.28 21.63 -4.44
CA ALA A 250 0.08 22.15 -4.53
C ALA A 250 0.23 23.18 -5.66
N ARG A 251 -0.48 23.01 -6.77
CA ARG A 251 -0.50 23.98 -7.88
C ARG A 251 -1.35 25.21 -7.55
N ASP A 252 -2.58 24.98 -7.13
CA ASP A 252 -3.61 26.01 -7.04
C ASP A 252 -3.40 26.93 -5.82
N TYR A 253 -2.95 26.37 -4.69
CA TYR A 253 -2.67 27.10 -3.47
C TYR A 253 -1.18 27.17 -3.15
N GLY A 254 -0.46 26.06 -3.35
CA GLY A 254 0.97 25.97 -3.00
C GLY A 254 1.91 26.75 -3.93
N GLY A 255 1.47 27.05 -5.15
CA GLY A 255 2.29 27.74 -6.15
C GLY A 255 3.42 26.89 -6.73
N PHE A 256 3.25 25.55 -6.80
CA PHE A 256 4.21 24.62 -7.39
C PHE A 256 3.67 23.98 -8.67
N GLN A 257 4.46 23.99 -9.74
CA GLN A 257 4.04 23.42 -11.03
C GLN A 257 4.35 21.92 -11.16
N GLN A 258 5.24 21.39 -10.34
CA GLN A 258 5.80 20.06 -10.55
C GLN A 258 6.05 19.31 -9.23
N VAL A 259 5.73 18.02 -9.23
CA VAL A 259 6.26 17.04 -8.27
C VAL A 259 7.66 16.63 -8.73
N VAL A 260 8.64 16.78 -7.85
CA VAL A 260 10.08 16.64 -8.20
C VAL A 260 10.70 15.41 -7.57
N SER A 261 10.12 14.90 -6.49
CA SER A 261 10.48 13.61 -5.90
C SER A 261 9.25 12.96 -5.29
N VAL A 262 9.14 11.65 -5.49
CA VAL A 262 8.08 10.80 -4.95
C VAL A 262 8.74 9.65 -4.22
N TYR A 263 8.25 9.37 -3.03
CA TYR A 263 8.54 8.13 -2.31
C TYR A 263 7.20 7.58 -1.83
N TYR A 264 6.77 6.50 -2.45
CA TYR A 264 5.65 5.71 -1.96
C TYR A 264 6.20 4.41 -1.42
N SER A 265 5.94 4.11 -0.15
CA SER A 265 6.46 2.91 0.48
C SER A 265 5.46 2.28 1.43
N ARG A 266 5.66 0.98 1.67
CA ARG A 266 4.93 0.23 2.70
C ARG A 266 5.57 -1.12 2.97
N LYS A 267 5.31 -1.65 4.16
CA LYS A 267 5.50 -3.08 4.44
C LYS A 267 4.45 -3.91 3.69
N ASN A 268 4.71 -5.20 3.51
CA ASN A 268 3.66 -6.13 3.10
C ASN A 268 2.53 -6.15 4.15
N PHE A 269 1.29 -6.11 3.66
CA PHE A 269 0.07 -6.25 4.46
C PHE A 269 -0.07 -7.67 5.01
N LEU A 270 -0.77 -7.79 6.14
CA LEU A 270 -1.23 -9.06 6.69
C LEU A 270 -2.38 -9.64 5.85
N ARG A 271 -3.32 -8.78 5.42
CA ARG A 271 -4.48 -9.19 4.60
C ARG A 271 -4.65 -8.31 3.35
N PRO A 272 -3.79 -8.48 2.32
CA PRO A 272 -3.84 -7.69 1.09
C PRO A 272 -5.21 -7.71 0.38
N GLU A 273 -5.96 -8.81 0.52
CA GLU A 273 -7.28 -8.98 -0.10
C GLU A 273 -8.36 -8.04 0.46
N LEU A 274 -8.15 -7.49 1.66
CA LEU A 274 -9.05 -6.52 2.29
C LEU A 274 -8.74 -5.07 1.89
N GLN A 275 -7.63 -4.83 1.19
CA GLN A 275 -7.26 -3.48 0.77
C GLN A 275 -8.12 -3.00 -0.42
N PRO A 276 -8.31 -1.67 -0.54
CA PRO A 276 -8.87 -1.06 -1.74
C PRO A 276 -8.17 -1.51 -3.01
N GLU A 277 -8.85 -1.42 -4.16
CA GLU A 277 -8.35 -1.95 -5.43
C GLU A 277 -6.97 -1.42 -5.79
N GLU A 278 -6.76 -0.11 -5.64
CA GLU A 278 -5.47 0.55 -5.92
C GLU A 278 -4.33 0.12 -4.97
N HIS A 279 -4.66 -0.54 -3.85
CA HIS A 279 -3.71 -0.96 -2.81
C HIS A 279 -3.65 -2.49 -2.62
N ARG A 280 -4.34 -3.25 -3.47
CA ARG A 280 -4.48 -4.71 -3.32
C ARG A 280 -3.18 -5.46 -3.59
N SER A 281 -2.30 -4.90 -4.41
CA SER A 281 -0.96 -5.44 -4.69
C SER A 281 0.01 -4.30 -4.95
N PHE A 282 1.30 -4.58 -4.82
CA PHE A 282 2.31 -3.58 -5.17
C PHE A 282 2.32 -3.29 -6.67
N ASP A 283 2.05 -4.27 -7.51
CA ASP A 283 1.95 -4.06 -8.97
C ASP A 283 0.82 -3.08 -9.33
N ALA A 284 -0.33 -3.16 -8.64
CA ALA A 284 -1.44 -2.22 -8.86
C ALA A 284 -1.07 -0.78 -8.42
N GLU A 285 -0.32 -0.65 -7.33
CA GLU A 285 0.16 0.64 -6.84
C GLU A 285 1.18 1.26 -7.80
N VAL A 286 2.08 0.45 -8.35
CA VAL A 286 3.05 0.86 -9.38
C VAL A 286 2.32 1.31 -10.65
N GLU A 287 1.38 0.50 -11.16
CA GLU A 287 0.59 0.85 -12.35
C GLU A 287 -0.20 2.16 -12.16
N TYR A 288 -0.78 2.36 -10.97
CA TYR A 288 -1.46 3.60 -10.64
C TYR A 288 -0.51 4.80 -10.63
N LEU A 289 0.66 4.67 -10.00
CA LEU A 289 1.66 5.73 -9.91
C LEU A 289 2.31 6.07 -11.27
N ASP A 290 2.55 5.07 -12.12
CA ASP A 290 3.08 5.25 -13.48
C ASP A 290 2.12 6.02 -14.40
N GLY A 291 0.83 6.06 -14.05
CA GLY A 291 -0.16 6.96 -14.66
C GLY A 291 0.12 8.44 -14.43
N PHE A 292 0.91 8.79 -13.41
CA PHE A 292 1.33 10.16 -13.08
C PHE A 292 2.83 10.39 -13.36
N PHE A 293 3.66 9.37 -13.19
CA PHE A 293 5.13 9.48 -13.20
C PHE A 293 5.77 8.43 -14.13
N HIS A 294 5.99 8.79 -15.40
CA HIS A 294 6.39 7.82 -16.44
C HIS A 294 7.76 7.15 -16.26
N ASP A 295 8.70 7.77 -15.54
CA ASP A 295 10.04 7.23 -15.26
C ASP A 295 10.19 6.83 -13.78
N GLY A 296 9.13 6.24 -13.22
CA GLY A 296 9.16 5.68 -11.86
C GLY A 296 10.01 4.41 -11.76
N HIS A 297 10.51 4.15 -10.55
CA HIS A 297 11.28 2.96 -10.22
C HIS A 297 10.67 2.25 -9.01
N ALA A 298 10.40 0.96 -9.16
CA ALA A 298 9.82 0.12 -8.12
C ALA A 298 10.84 -0.90 -7.59
N TYR A 299 10.88 -1.07 -6.27
CA TYR A 299 11.79 -1.96 -5.56
C TYR A 299 11.02 -2.80 -4.52
N CYS A 300 11.44 -4.05 -4.36
CA CYS A 300 11.00 -4.93 -3.29
C CYS A 300 12.23 -5.38 -2.50
N MET A 301 12.30 -4.98 -1.23
CA MET A 301 13.34 -5.39 -0.30
C MET A 301 12.85 -6.46 0.66
N GLY A 302 13.78 -7.26 1.15
CA GLY A 302 13.49 -8.40 2.02
C GLY A 302 13.40 -9.73 1.26
N SER A 303 12.89 -10.76 1.93
CA SER A 303 12.77 -12.12 1.38
C SER A 303 11.32 -12.41 0.99
N LEU A 304 11.09 -13.14 -0.10
CA LEU A 304 9.76 -13.59 -0.51
C LEU A 304 9.06 -14.49 0.51
N LYS A 305 9.82 -15.06 1.46
CA LYS A 305 9.31 -15.93 2.54
C LYS A 305 9.15 -15.22 3.89
N GLN A 306 9.50 -13.94 3.97
CA GLN A 306 9.51 -13.15 5.19
C GLN A 306 8.82 -11.80 4.93
N ASP A 307 8.96 -10.90 5.90
CA ASP A 307 8.57 -9.51 5.73
C ASP A 307 9.31 -8.85 4.56
N ARG A 308 8.54 -8.08 3.81
CA ARG A 308 8.97 -7.32 2.65
C ARG A 308 8.63 -5.87 2.84
N TRP A 309 9.43 -5.02 2.24
CA TRP A 309 9.17 -3.60 2.14
C TRP A 309 9.25 -3.17 0.69
N TYR A 310 8.24 -2.43 0.27
CA TYR A 310 8.05 -1.98 -1.09
C TYR A 310 8.34 -0.50 -1.17
N LEU A 311 8.98 -0.08 -2.26
CA LEU A 311 9.27 1.31 -2.56
C LEU A 311 9.01 1.58 -4.03
N TYR A 312 8.16 2.55 -4.31
CA TYR A 312 8.13 3.24 -5.58
C TYR A 312 8.76 4.61 -5.40
N THR A 313 9.66 4.99 -6.30
CA THR A 313 10.26 6.31 -6.30
C THR A 313 10.31 6.91 -7.70
N TYR A 314 10.16 8.22 -7.76
CA TYR A 314 10.33 9.00 -8.98
C TYR A 314 11.12 10.25 -8.63
N HIS A 315 12.00 10.68 -9.53
CA HIS A 315 12.82 11.86 -9.29
C HIS A 315 13.03 12.63 -10.59
N VAL A 316 12.92 13.96 -10.51
CA VAL A 316 13.28 14.88 -11.59
C VAL A 316 14.67 15.46 -11.28
N PRO A 317 15.66 15.32 -12.16
CA PRO A 317 16.98 15.92 -11.97
C PRO A 317 16.90 17.41 -11.60
N GLN A 318 17.44 17.76 -10.42
CA GLN A 318 17.44 19.11 -9.87
C GLN A 318 18.88 19.63 -9.69
N PRO A 319 19.12 20.95 -9.76
CA PRO A 319 20.40 21.53 -9.40
C PRO A 319 20.79 21.14 -7.97
N VAL A 320 22.06 20.74 -7.78
CA VAL A 320 22.57 20.19 -6.51
C VAL A 320 22.67 21.28 -5.45
N THR A 321 21.58 21.52 -4.73
CA THR A 321 21.57 22.22 -3.44
C THR A 321 20.72 21.44 -2.46
N LYS A 322 21.11 20.20 -2.14
CA LYS A 322 20.39 19.39 -1.16
C LYS A 322 20.94 19.67 0.24
N ALA A 323 20.09 20.23 1.10
CA ALA A 323 20.32 20.22 2.54
C ALA A 323 20.49 18.77 3.02
N PRO A 324 21.27 18.52 4.09
CA PRO A 324 21.37 17.19 4.68
C PRO A 324 19.98 16.66 5.02
N ASP A 325 19.63 15.48 4.49
CA ASP A 325 18.32 14.85 4.72
C ASP A 325 18.46 13.34 4.86
N HIS A 326 17.68 12.79 5.77
CA HIS A 326 17.58 11.37 6.01
C HIS A 326 16.25 11.06 6.68
N THR A 327 15.74 9.87 6.43
CA THR A 327 14.52 9.37 7.05
C THR A 327 14.80 7.99 7.62
N LEU A 328 14.53 7.81 8.90
CA LEU A 328 14.56 6.52 9.60
C LEU A 328 13.11 6.05 9.80
N GLU A 329 12.80 4.85 9.34
CA GLU A 329 11.59 4.13 9.76
C GLU A 329 11.94 2.84 10.50
N ILE A 330 11.14 2.50 11.51
CA ILE A 330 11.19 1.25 12.27
C ILE A 330 9.76 0.71 12.35
N LEU A 331 9.54 -0.44 11.72
CA LEU A 331 8.24 -1.12 11.67
C LEU A 331 8.33 -2.39 12.52
N MET A 332 7.41 -2.54 13.46
CA MET A 332 7.53 -3.47 14.59
C MET A 332 6.29 -4.36 14.67
N THR A 333 6.50 -5.65 14.89
CA THR A 333 5.44 -6.64 15.08
C THR A 333 5.78 -7.59 16.23
N ASP A 334 4.78 -8.34 16.69
CA ASP A 334 4.90 -9.32 17.78
C ASP A 334 5.42 -8.66 19.08
N MET A 335 4.86 -7.52 19.48
CA MET A 335 5.24 -6.83 20.73
C MET A 335 4.72 -7.58 21.97
N ASP A 336 5.37 -7.39 23.11
CA ASP A 336 5.01 -8.08 24.36
C ASP A 336 3.64 -7.61 24.90
N ASP A 337 2.87 -8.53 25.50
CA ASP A 337 1.49 -8.29 25.94
C ASP A 337 1.35 -7.08 26.90
N ASP A 338 2.33 -6.85 27.77
CA ASP A 338 2.31 -5.74 28.72
C ASP A 338 2.64 -4.38 28.05
N VAL A 339 3.43 -4.39 26.97
CA VAL A 339 3.58 -3.22 26.08
C VAL A 339 2.24 -2.91 25.41
N LEU A 340 1.63 -3.91 24.77
CA LEU A 340 0.35 -3.75 24.08
C LEU A 340 -0.74 -3.19 24.99
N HIS A 341 -0.83 -3.70 26.23
CA HIS A 341 -1.81 -3.26 27.22
C HIS A 341 -1.69 -1.75 27.53
N THR A 342 -0.49 -1.18 27.50
CA THR A 342 -0.26 0.24 27.77
C THR A 342 -1.04 1.15 26.82
N PHE A 343 -1.25 0.72 25.58
CA PHE A 343 -1.94 1.49 24.53
C PHE A 343 -3.46 1.26 24.50
N THR A 344 -4.07 1.06 25.67
CA THR A 344 -5.51 0.84 25.83
C THR A 344 -6.11 1.86 26.79
N ARG A 345 -7.39 2.20 26.60
CA ARG A 345 -8.16 3.08 27.51
C ARG A 345 -8.35 2.49 28.90
N LYS A 346 -8.09 1.19 29.08
CA LYS A 346 -8.04 0.54 30.38
C LYS A 346 -6.76 0.84 31.15
N ALA A 347 -5.65 1.06 30.45
CA ALA A 347 -4.34 1.28 31.06
C ALA A 347 -4.01 2.76 31.23
N CYS A 348 -4.44 3.62 30.30
CA CYS A 348 -4.17 5.05 30.31
C CYS A 348 -5.46 5.84 30.13
N GLU A 349 -5.60 6.95 30.85
CA GLU A 349 -6.74 7.88 30.73
C GLU A 349 -6.71 8.61 29.38
N ASP A 350 -5.55 9.10 28.98
CA ASP A 350 -5.35 9.87 27.75
C ASP A 350 -4.00 9.59 27.07
N GLY A 351 -3.78 10.22 25.91
CA GLY A 351 -2.54 10.08 25.16
C GLY A 351 -1.31 10.57 25.92
N LYS A 352 -1.42 11.62 26.75
CA LYS A 352 -0.27 12.18 27.48
C LYS A 352 0.24 11.22 28.54
N GLU A 353 -0.69 10.59 29.27
CA GLU A 353 -0.35 9.53 30.21
C GLU A 353 0.29 8.36 29.46
N CYS A 354 -0.33 7.92 28.36
CA CYS A 354 0.20 6.83 27.52
C CYS A 354 1.62 7.10 27.03
N THR A 355 1.90 8.31 26.54
CA THR A 355 3.22 8.76 26.09
C THR A 355 4.28 8.58 27.17
N LYS A 356 4.00 9.08 28.37
CA LYS A 356 4.93 9.01 29.52
C LYS A 356 5.10 7.58 30.03
N ARG A 357 4.00 6.83 30.11
CA ARG A 357 3.99 5.46 30.62
C ARG A 357 4.74 4.51 29.70
N ALA A 358 4.59 4.67 28.38
CA ALA A 358 5.33 3.90 27.37
C ALA A 358 6.79 4.35 27.20
N GLY A 359 7.18 5.49 27.78
CA GLY A 359 8.52 6.08 27.66
C GLY A 359 8.78 6.76 26.31
N ILE A 360 7.74 7.05 25.53
CA ILE A 360 7.82 7.69 24.21
C ILE A 360 8.42 9.10 24.31
N ASP A 361 8.17 9.81 25.41
CA ASP A 361 8.72 11.14 25.71
C ASP A 361 10.26 11.16 25.75
N ARG A 362 10.90 9.99 25.88
CA ARG A 362 12.37 9.81 25.92
C ARG A 362 12.98 9.49 24.56
N ILE A 363 12.16 9.15 23.55
CA ILE A 363 12.63 8.86 22.19
C ILE A 363 13.03 10.16 21.48
N VAL A 364 12.22 11.20 21.63
CA VAL A 364 12.40 12.47 20.92
C VAL A 364 13.27 13.47 21.70
N PRO A 365 13.96 14.41 21.02
CA PRO A 365 14.78 15.43 21.68
C PRO A 365 13.98 16.29 22.67
N LYS A 366 14.66 16.82 23.69
CA LYS A 366 14.06 17.83 24.58
C LYS A 366 13.62 19.07 23.80
N GLY A 367 12.45 19.61 24.15
CA GLY A 367 11.86 20.78 23.46
C GLY A 367 11.08 20.43 22.20
N THR A 368 10.96 19.15 21.85
CA THR A 368 10.03 18.67 20.82
C THR A 368 8.60 18.89 21.29
N LEU A 369 7.76 19.46 20.41
CA LEU A 369 6.33 19.56 20.64
C LEU A 369 5.70 18.23 20.29
N ILE A 370 4.88 17.68 21.19
CA ILE A 370 4.15 16.42 20.99
C ILE A 370 2.66 16.72 21.10
N HIS A 371 1.89 16.13 20.19
CA HIS A 371 0.44 16.00 20.33
C HIS A 371 0.03 14.58 19.95
N GLU A 372 -0.84 14.01 20.78
CA GLU A 372 -1.11 12.58 20.79
C GLU A 372 -2.60 12.27 20.94
N GLU A 373 -3.02 11.14 20.39
CA GLU A 373 -4.36 10.57 20.51
C GLU A 373 -4.27 9.15 21.03
N LEU A 374 -5.09 8.84 22.05
CA LEU A 374 -5.35 7.48 22.51
C LEU A 374 -6.75 7.08 22.05
N PHE A 375 -6.85 6.10 21.16
CA PHE A 375 -8.11 5.69 20.54
C PHE A 375 -8.95 4.82 21.50
N GLU A 376 -10.25 4.74 21.22
CA GLU A 376 -11.19 3.91 21.97
C GLU A 376 -11.57 2.67 21.13
N PRO A 377 -11.48 1.44 21.68
CA PRO A 377 -11.04 1.10 23.04
C PRO A 377 -9.52 1.05 23.23
N CYS A 378 -8.78 1.03 22.13
CA CYS A 378 -7.32 0.94 22.12
C CYS A 378 -6.75 1.50 20.82
N GLY A 379 -5.44 1.69 20.81
CA GLY A 379 -4.71 2.30 19.69
C GLY A 379 -4.11 3.63 20.10
N TYR A 380 -2.99 4.00 19.50
CA TYR A 380 -2.30 5.24 19.84
C TYR A 380 -1.66 5.85 18.60
N SER A 381 -1.69 7.17 18.51
CA SER A 381 -0.93 7.92 17.50
C SER A 381 -0.38 9.20 18.08
N MET A 382 0.81 9.59 17.64
CA MET A 382 1.39 10.88 18.02
C MET A 382 2.23 11.43 16.89
N ASN A 383 2.26 12.76 16.85
CA ASN A 383 3.24 13.50 16.08
C ASN A 383 4.13 14.29 17.02
N ALA A 384 5.40 14.37 16.66
CA ALA A 384 6.42 15.13 17.35
C ALA A 384 7.14 16.03 16.35
N PHE A 385 7.44 17.28 16.68
CA PHE A 385 8.18 18.17 15.77
C PHE A 385 8.96 19.25 16.51
N LEU A 386 10.07 19.68 15.90
CA LEU A 386 10.93 20.71 16.48
C LEU A 386 10.40 22.12 16.16
N PRO A 387 10.43 23.08 17.11
CA PRO A 387 9.85 24.41 16.89
C PRO A 387 10.46 25.21 15.72
N ASN A 388 11.76 25.01 15.43
CA ASN A 388 12.53 25.85 14.53
C ASN A 388 13.03 25.09 13.27
N SER A 389 12.39 23.99 12.90
CA SER A 389 12.69 23.25 11.67
C SER A 389 11.48 22.44 11.21
N ASP A 390 11.60 21.77 10.06
CA ASP A 390 10.63 20.79 9.58
C ASP A 390 10.96 19.35 10.03
N HIS A 391 11.79 19.22 11.07
CA HIS A 391 12.11 17.92 11.65
C HIS A 391 10.93 17.39 12.47
N TYR A 392 10.50 16.18 12.14
CA TYR A 392 9.37 15.52 12.75
C TYR A 392 9.73 14.10 13.20
N ALA A 393 8.92 13.55 14.09
CA ALA A 393 8.80 12.13 14.33
C ALA A 393 7.31 11.77 14.44
N THR A 394 6.94 10.54 14.11
CA THR A 394 5.57 10.03 14.30
C THR A 394 5.59 8.59 14.78
N ILE A 395 4.61 8.23 15.60
CA ILE A 395 4.42 6.87 16.11
C ILE A 395 2.95 6.49 15.97
N HIS A 396 2.71 5.27 15.49
CA HIS A 396 1.38 4.66 15.41
C HIS A 396 1.41 3.26 16.01
N VAL A 397 0.38 2.91 16.79
CA VAL A 397 0.30 1.62 17.48
C VAL A 397 -1.09 1.00 17.30
N THR A 398 -1.09 -0.22 16.79
CA THR A 398 -2.21 -1.17 16.75
C THR A 398 -1.95 -2.27 17.78
N PRO A 399 -2.56 -2.20 18.98
CA PRO A 399 -2.18 -3.02 20.12
C PRO A 399 -2.84 -4.41 20.17
N GLU A 400 -3.75 -4.73 19.26
CA GLU A 400 -4.41 -6.03 19.22
C GLU A 400 -3.39 -7.15 18.93
N LYS A 401 -3.37 -8.18 19.77
CA LYS A 401 -2.30 -9.17 19.81
C LYS A 401 -2.17 -9.95 18.50
N GLU A 402 -3.29 -10.27 17.87
CA GLU A 402 -3.40 -11.10 16.67
C GLU A 402 -2.77 -10.44 15.44
N PHE A 403 -2.72 -9.11 15.41
CA PHE A 403 -2.19 -8.32 14.30
C PHE A 403 -1.40 -7.10 14.79
N SER A 404 -0.69 -7.28 15.92
CA SER A 404 -0.02 -6.18 16.59
C SER A 404 1.02 -5.52 15.70
N PHE A 405 0.98 -4.19 15.65
CA PHE A 405 1.86 -3.39 14.81
C PHE A 405 2.19 -2.07 15.49
N ALA A 406 3.45 -1.65 15.39
CA ALA A 406 3.83 -0.29 15.72
C ALA A 406 4.84 0.25 14.70
N SER A 407 4.78 1.55 14.44
CA SER A 407 5.73 2.25 13.60
C SER A 407 6.37 3.40 14.34
N PHE A 408 7.62 3.69 14.00
CA PHE A 408 8.30 4.93 14.33
C PHE A 408 8.95 5.45 13.05
N GLU A 409 8.74 6.72 12.75
CA GLU A 409 9.36 7.40 11.61
C GLU A 409 9.88 8.76 12.05
N THR A 410 11.04 9.18 11.53
CA THR A 410 11.64 10.48 11.85
C THR A 410 12.64 10.92 10.80
N ASN A 411 12.75 12.24 10.61
CA ASN A 411 13.86 12.88 9.93
C ASN A 411 14.70 13.78 10.87
N GLN A 412 14.51 13.64 12.19
CA GLN A 412 15.22 14.43 13.18
C GLN A 412 16.72 14.12 13.16
N ASP A 413 17.51 15.16 13.02
CA ASP A 413 18.97 15.04 13.02
C ASP A 413 19.59 15.32 14.41
N VAL A 414 18.84 15.83 15.39
CA VAL A 414 19.39 16.28 16.68
C VAL A 414 19.98 15.13 17.49
N VAL A 415 19.37 13.94 17.41
CA VAL A 415 19.85 12.72 18.06
C VAL A 415 20.33 11.76 16.99
N CYS A 416 21.41 11.04 17.27
CA CYS A 416 21.89 9.98 16.38
C CYS A 416 20.76 8.94 16.12
N PRO A 417 20.40 8.64 14.86
CA PRO A 417 19.31 7.72 14.54
C PRO A 417 19.49 6.32 15.15
N TYR A 418 20.74 5.85 15.29
CA TYR A 418 21.03 4.60 15.99
C TYR A 418 20.67 4.66 17.48
N LYS A 419 20.99 5.77 18.17
CA LYS A 419 20.61 5.95 19.59
C LYS A 419 19.10 6.06 19.75
N GLN A 420 18.42 6.75 18.83
CA GLN A 420 16.95 6.81 18.80
C GLN A 420 16.34 5.42 18.60
N THR A 421 16.90 4.62 17.68
CA THR A 421 16.49 3.22 17.47
C THR A 421 16.52 2.43 18.77
N LEU A 422 17.60 2.54 19.55
CA LEU A 422 17.70 1.82 20.82
C LEU A 422 16.63 2.26 21.85
N GLN A 423 16.21 3.52 21.86
CA GLN A 423 15.12 3.99 22.72
C GLN A 423 13.77 3.45 22.24
N VAL A 424 13.51 3.45 20.94
CA VAL A 424 12.31 2.85 20.35
C VAL A 424 12.20 1.38 20.75
N LEU A 425 13.29 0.60 20.64
CA LEU A 425 13.28 -0.81 21.02
C LEU A 425 13.02 -1.05 22.51
N LYS A 426 13.50 -0.15 23.38
CA LYS A 426 13.21 -0.21 24.83
C LYS A 426 11.73 0.02 25.12
N CYS A 427 11.07 0.92 24.38
CA CYS A 427 9.65 1.21 24.55
C CYS A 427 8.76 0.06 24.06
N PHE A 428 9.01 -0.45 22.84
CA PHE A 428 8.08 -1.34 22.16
C PHE A 428 8.39 -2.83 22.30
N ARG A 429 9.64 -3.19 22.62
CA ARG A 429 10.10 -4.59 22.77
C ARG A 429 9.52 -5.56 21.73
N PRO A 430 9.71 -5.32 20.43
CA PRO A 430 9.10 -6.16 19.41
C PRO A 430 9.78 -7.53 19.29
N GLY A 431 9.03 -8.54 18.85
CA GLY A 431 9.57 -9.84 18.45
C GLY A 431 10.25 -9.80 17.09
N LYS A 432 9.76 -8.94 16.18
CA LYS A 432 10.38 -8.70 14.86
C LYS A 432 10.36 -7.21 14.53
N LEU A 433 11.39 -6.76 13.81
CA LEU A 433 11.40 -5.41 13.28
C LEU A 433 12.06 -5.31 11.91
N LEU A 434 11.62 -4.31 11.18
CA LEU A 434 12.10 -3.90 9.87
C LEU A 434 12.51 -2.43 9.96
N MET A 435 13.70 -2.11 9.47
CA MET A 435 14.21 -0.75 9.45
C MET A 435 14.54 -0.31 8.03
N THR A 436 14.23 0.95 7.73
CA THR A 436 14.69 1.65 6.53
C THR A 436 15.41 2.93 6.93
N VAL A 437 16.55 3.20 6.28
CA VAL A 437 17.27 4.48 6.45
C VAL A 437 17.60 5.04 5.08
N PHE A 438 16.87 6.08 4.70
CA PHE A 438 17.22 6.94 3.58
C PHE A 438 18.26 7.96 4.02
N ALA A 439 19.26 8.23 3.17
CA ALA A 439 20.23 9.28 3.42
C ALA A 439 20.79 9.81 2.11
N ASN A 440 20.67 11.13 1.91
CA ASN A 440 21.31 11.80 0.79
C ASN A 440 22.82 11.97 1.03
N ASP A 441 23.54 12.39 -0.01
CA ASP A 441 25.01 12.47 0.01
C ASP A 441 25.57 13.46 1.04
N THR A 442 24.77 14.44 1.49
CA THR A 442 25.19 15.46 2.48
C THR A 442 24.83 15.09 3.92
N SER A 443 24.02 14.05 4.13
CA SER A 443 23.56 13.61 5.46
C SER A 443 24.56 12.70 6.16
N VAL A 444 25.55 13.30 6.84
CA VAL A 444 26.56 12.55 7.61
C VAL A 444 25.92 11.61 8.65
N LYS A 445 24.90 12.08 9.37
CA LYS A 445 24.22 11.31 10.42
C LYS A 445 23.41 10.13 9.86
N GLY A 446 22.72 10.33 8.73
CA GLY A 446 21.99 9.25 8.06
C GLY A 446 22.94 8.18 7.51
N ARG A 447 24.07 8.59 6.90
CA ARG A 447 25.09 7.69 6.36
C ARG A 447 25.81 6.91 7.46
N ASP A 448 26.07 7.55 8.60
CA ASP A 448 26.59 6.87 9.80
C ASP A 448 25.60 5.83 10.33
N ALA A 449 24.30 6.16 10.41
CA ALA A 449 23.26 5.21 10.82
C ALA A 449 23.16 4.00 9.86
N GLN A 450 23.26 4.24 8.55
CA GLN A 450 23.33 3.18 7.54
C GLN A 450 24.54 2.25 7.78
N GLN A 451 25.72 2.83 8.02
CA GLN A 451 26.93 2.07 8.29
C GLN A 451 26.81 1.25 9.59
N GLN A 452 26.26 1.84 10.66
CA GLN A 452 26.03 1.14 11.92
C GLN A 452 25.04 -0.02 11.75
N LEU A 453 23.96 0.16 10.99
CA LEU A 453 23.00 -0.90 10.67
C LEU A 453 23.61 -2.01 9.81
N TRP A 454 24.63 -1.71 9.02
CA TRP A 454 25.37 -2.69 8.22
C TRP A 454 26.38 -3.47 9.08
N ASP A 455 27.16 -2.78 9.89
CA ASP A 455 28.29 -3.37 10.62
C ASP A 455 27.89 -4.07 11.92
N ARG A 456 26.82 -3.60 12.58
CA ARG A 456 26.48 -4.00 13.95
C ARG A 456 25.13 -4.71 14.01
N GLU A 457 25.02 -5.71 14.86
CA GLU A 457 23.71 -6.21 15.28
C GLU A 457 23.12 -5.31 16.36
N LEU A 458 21.80 -5.22 16.38
CA LEU A 458 21.08 -4.56 17.46
C LEU A 458 21.11 -5.47 18.72
N PRO A 459 21.38 -4.91 19.92
CA PRO A 459 21.38 -5.69 21.15
C PRO A 459 20.06 -6.45 21.36
N GLY A 460 20.13 -7.75 21.68
CA GLY A 460 18.95 -8.61 21.85
C GLY A 460 18.30 -9.12 20.55
N PHE A 461 18.76 -8.65 19.39
CA PHE A 461 18.21 -9.04 18.08
C PHE A 461 19.26 -9.73 17.22
N LYS A 462 18.78 -10.60 16.32
CA LYS A 462 19.56 -11.23 15.25
C LYS A 462 19.14 -10.59 13.92
N ARG A 463 20.10 -10.11 13.14
CA ARG A 463 19.82 -9.59 11.79
C ARG A 463 19.64 -10.75 10.83
N THR A 464 18.48 -10.86 10.19
CA THR A 464 18.21 -11.94 9.22
C THR A 464 18.36 -11.49 7.78
N ASN A 465 18.30 -10.18 7.51
CA ASN A 465 18.48 -9.61 6.18
C ASN A 465 19.02 -8.18 6.30
N VAL A 466 19.89 -7.81 5.36
CA VAL A 466 20.33 -6.42 5.17
C VAL A 466 20.57 -6.21 3.67
N GLN A 467 20.04 -5.12 3.13
CA GLN A 467 20.17 -4.77 1.73
C GLN A 467 20.51 -3.29 1.63
N PHE A 468 21.39 -2.96 0.68
CA PHE A 468 21.82 -1.61 0.41
C PHE A 468 21.45 -1.27 -1.04
N ILE A 469 20.84 -0.11 -1.25
CA ILE A 469 20.44 0.38 -2.57
C ILE A 469 21.00 1.80 -2.75
N ARG A 470 21.63 2.04 -3.90
CA ARG A 470 21.94 3.39 -4.38
C ARG A 470 20.80 3.83 -5.30
N LEU A 471 20.04 4.82 -4.85
CA LEU A 471 19.06 5.52 -5.66
C LEU A 471 19.75 6.67 -6.40
N GLU A 472 19.02 7.38 -7.26
CA GLU A 472 19.60 8.45 -8.08
C GLU A 472 20.24 9.55 -7.22
N THR A 473 19.58 9.96 -6.13
CA THR A 473 20.02 11.10 -5.31
C THR A 473 20.36 10.78 -3.87
N GLU A 474 20.18 9.52 -3.47
CA GLU A 474 20.39 9.09 -2.10
C GLU A 474 20.67 7.60 -2.02
N THR A 475 20.83 7.13 -0.79
CA THR A 475 21.06 5.73 -0.48
C THR A 475 20.04 5.25 0.50
N LEU A 476 19.72 3.97 0.42
CA LEU A 476 18.76 3.30 1.27
C LEU A 476 19.41 2.05 1.86
N VAL A 477 19.32 1.90 3.17
CA VAL A 477 19.55 0.62 3.86
C VAL A 477 18.23 0.07 4.34
N TYR A 478 17.95 -1.17 3.96
CA TYR A 478 16.91 -2.02 4.53
C TYR A 478 17.56 -3.03 5.46
N ALA A 479 16.99 -3.23 6.65
CA ALA A 479 17.40 -4.30 7.54
C ALA A 479 16.19 -4.96 8.23
N HIS A 480 16.26 -6.28 8.40
CA HIS A 480 15.24 -7.05 9.11
C HIS A 480 15.87 -7.83 10.26
N PHE A 481 15.19 -7.83 11.40
CA PHE A 481 15.66 -8.42 12.64
C PHE A 481 14.58 -9.26 13.32
N VAL A 482 15.02 -10.28 14.05
CA VAL A 482 14.18 -11.11 14.92
C VAL A 482 14.81 -11.14 16.31
N ARG A 483 14.01 -11.02 17.36
CA ARG A 483 14.46 -11.10 18.75
C ARG A 483 15.13 -12.46 19.01
N LYS A 484 16.23 -12.47 19.76
CA LYS A 484 16.96 -13.70 20.12
C LYS A 484 16.18 -14.45 21.21
N ASP A 485 15.98 -15.76 21.03
CA ASP A 485 15.35 -16.61 22.04
C ASP A 485 16.12 -16.56 23.37
N GLY A 486 15.41 -16.41 24.50
CA GLY A 486 16.00 -16.45 25.85
C GLY A 486 16.45 -15.09 26.43
N THR A 487 16.18 -13.97 25.77
CA THR A 487 16.27 -12.65 26.40
C THR A 487 14.96 -12.34 27.14
N GLU A 488 14.73 -13.00 28.27
CA GLU A 488 13.83 -12.42 29.28
C GLU A 488 14.43 -11.08 29.72
N SER A 489 13.56 -10.08 29.87
CA SER A 489 13.92 -8.71 30.22
C SER A 489 14.72 -8.67 31.54
N SER A 490 16.04 -8.65 31.43
CA SER A 490 16.88 -8.20 32.55
C SER A 490 16.69 -6.69 32.68
N SER A 491 15.76 -6.30 33.53
CA SER A 491 15.79 -4.99 34.18
C SER A 491 17.15 -4.84 34.87
N ASP A 492 17.80 -3.71 34.62
CA ASP A 492 18.93 -3.17 35.37
C ASP A 492 20.27 -3.89 35.24
N GLU A 493 21.05 -3.56 34.19
CA GLU A 493 22.52 -3.54 34.29
C GLU A 493 23.10 -2.26 33.67
N ASP A 494 23.40 -1.34 34.59
CA ASP A 494 24.58 -0.48 34.70
C ASP A 494 25.02 0.38 33.51
N ASP A 495 24.89 1.71 33.71
CA ASP A 495 25.56 2.77 32.95
C ASP A 495 27.09 2.64 33.13
N GLY A 496 27.69 1.72 32.37
CA GLY A 496 29.12 1.71 32.11
C GLY A 496 29.49 2.90 31.24
N ALA A 497 29.95 3.97 31.89
CA ALA A 497 30.59 5.12 31.25
C ALA A 497 31.58 4.69 30.16
N LEU A 498 31.29 5.08 28.91
CA LEU A 498 32.30 5.15 27.85
C LEU A 498 32.55 6.62 27.56
N SER A 499 33.63 7.09 28.17
CA SER A 499 34.39 8.27 27.80
C SER A 499 35.00 8.11 26.40
N GLU A 500 35.04 9.24 25.70
CA GLU A 500 35.70 9.58 24.42
C GLU A 500 34.93 9.33 23.12
#